data_AF-A0A929H1S9-F1
#
_entry.id   AF-A0A929H1S9-F1
#
_cell.length_a   1.000
_cell.length_b   1.000
_cell.length_c   1.000
_cell.angle_alpha   90.00
_cell.angle_beta   90.00
_cell.angle_gamma   90.00
#
_symmetry.space_group_name_H-M   'P 1'
#
loop_
_entity.id
_entity.type
_entity.pdbx_description
1 polymer ?
#
loop_
_entity_poly.entity_id
_entity_poly.type
_entity_poly.pdbx_seq_one_letter_code
_entity_poly.pdbx_strand_id
1 'polypeptide(L)'
;MTRLTRRQFLKLTGAAAAAVTLFGPGCTAQPPETSGRRQPPGPSGDQAYLAVSRGGDSAAITKAAIAALGGIERFVRSGDEVIVKPNICVDYHPPEYAATTNPAVVATLVTLCLGAGARRVRVMDTPFGGTPESAYAVSGIEEAVQAAGGEMEV
;
A
#
# COMPACT_ATOMS: atom_id res chain seq x y z
N MET A 1 -15.42 -5.82 59.15
CA MET A 1 -14.71 -5.92 57.85
C MET A 1 -13.66 -7.01 57.94
N THR A 2 -13.89 -8.15 57.31
CA THR A 2 -12.99 -9.31 57.33
C THR A 2 -11.75 -9.01 56.47
N ARG A 3 -10.55 -9.02 57.06
CA ARG A 3 -9.29 -8.80 56.31
C ARG A 3 -8.99 -10.01 55.43
N LEU A 4 -8.92 -9.79 54.12
CA LEU A 4 -8.49 -10.81 53.16
C LEU A 4 -7.01 -11.15 53.38
N THR A 5 -6.71 -12.45 53.45
CA THR A 5 -5.32 -12.92 53.51
C THR A 5 -4.65 -12.83 52.13
N ARG A 6 -3.31 -12.71 52.09
CA ARG A 6 -2.53 -12.66 50.83
C ARG A 6 -2.85 -13.84 49.89
N ARG A 7 -3.07 -15.03 50.44
CA ARG A 7 -3.41 -16.24 49.67
C ARG A 7 -4.83 -16.18 49.10
N GLN A 8 -5.78 -15.58 49.81
CA GLN A 8 -7.14 -15.36 49.30
C GLN A 8 -7.14 -14.29 48.21
N PHE A 9 -6.35 -13.23 48.37
CA PHE A 9 -6.15 -12.21 47.34
C PHE A 9 -5.59 -12.83 46.06
N LEU A 10 -4.50 -13.60 46.15
CA LEU A 10 -3.87 -14.26 44.99
C LEU A 10 -4.81 -15.24 44.27
N LYS A 11 -5.64 -15.98 45.02
CA LYS A 11 -6.65 -16.87 44.44
C LYS A 11 -7.77 -16.09 43.76
N LEU A 12 -8.24 -15.00 44.36
CA LEU A 12 -9.26 -14.14 43.76
C LEU A 12 -8.76 -13.47 42.48
N THR A 13 -7.53 -12.93 42.49
CA THR A 13 -6.94 -12.27 41.32
C THR A 13 -6.64 -13.26 40.21
N GLY A 14 -6.18 -14.48 40.54
CA GLY A 14 -5.96 -15.53 39.55
C GLY A 14 -7.25 -16.02 38.89
N ALA A 15 -8.33 -16.20 39.67
CA ALA A 15 -9.64 -16.60 39.15
C ALA A 15 -10.28 -15.50 38.28
N ALA A 16 -10.14 -14.23 38.66
CA ALA A 16 -10.64 -13.09 37.87
C ALA A 16 -9.90 -12.93 36.53
N ALA A 17 -8.58 -13.13 36.51
CA ALA A 17 -7.79 -13.07 35.28
C ALA A 17 -8.18 -14.15 34.26
N ALA A 18 -8.43 -15.39 34.73
CA ALA A 18 -8.88 -16.49 33.87
C ALA A 18 -10.29 -16.28 33.31
N ALA A 19 -11.18 -15.63 34.07
CA ALA A 19 -12.53 -15.31 33.61
C ALA A 19 -12.54 -14.25 32.50
N VAL A 20 -11.65 -13.25 32.56
CA VAL A 20 -11.51 -12.22 31.51
C VAL A 20 -10.93 -12.80 30.22
N THR A 21 -10.05 -13.81 30.28
CA THR A 21 -9.52 -14.48 29.08
C THR A 21 -10.52 -15.42 28.40
N LEU A 22 -11.47 -15.99 29.14
CA LEU A 22 -12.46 -16.94 28.60
C LEU A 22 -13.78 -16.27 28.18
N PHE A 23 -14.14 -15.12 28.77
CA PHE A 23 -15.40 -14.43 28.52
C PHE A 23 -15.26 -12.94 28.19
N GLY A 24 -14.03 -12.42 28.08
CA GLY A 24 -13.79 -11.06 27.62
C GLY A 24 -14.04 -10.92 26.11
N PRO A 25 -14.51 -9.76 25.63
CA PRO A 25 -14.85 -9.53 24.22
C PRO A 25 -13.61 -9.45 23.29
N GLY A 26 -12.46 -10.00 23.72
CA GLY A 26 -11.18 -9.88 23.04
C GLY A 26 -11.13 -10.48 21.63
N CYS A 27 -12.08 -11.36 21.29
CA CYS A 27 -12.18 -11.98 19.96
C CYS A 27 -13.31 -11.42 19.07
N THR A 28 -14.12 -10.47 19.56
CA THR A 28 -15.20 -9.85 18.78
C THR A 28 -14.97 -8.38 18.47
N ALA A 29 -13.79 -7.84 18.81
CA ALA A 29 -13.37 -6.54 18.33
C ALA A 29 -13.07 -6.66 16.83
N GLN A 30 -14.12 -6.57 16.00
CA GLN A 30 -13.95 -6.13 14.61
C GLN A 30 -13.12 -4.84 14.68
N PRO A 31 -12.02 -4.73 13.91
CA PRO A 31 -11.36 -3.45 13.73
C PRO A 31 -12.46 -2.45 13.39
N PRO A 32 -12.47 -1.24 13.97
CA PRO A 32 -13.45 -0.24 13.59
C PRO A 32 -13.44 -0.17 12.07
N GLU A 33 -14.57 -0.46 11.44
CA GLU A 33 -14.71 -0.30 10.00
C GLU A 33 -14.22 1.11 9.70
N THR A 34 -13.17 1.22 8.89
CA THR A 34 -12.70 2.53 8.41
C THR A 34 -13.78 3.11 7.53
N SER A 35 -14.80 3.70 8.14
CA SER A 35 -15.86 4.47 7.51
C SER A 35 -15.20 5.74 6.94
N GLY A 36 -14.66 5.60 5.74
CA GLY A 36 -13.88 6.68 5.12
C GLY A 36 -13.00 6.30 3.96
N ARG A 37 -12.80 5.00 3.63
CA ARG A 37 -12.14 4.64 2.37
C ARG A 37 -13.02 5.07 1.20
N ARG A 38 -12.73 6.26 0.65
CA ARG A 38 -13.31 6.75 -0.58
C ARG A 38 -13.01 5.75 -1.69
N GLN A 39 -14.05 5.17 -2.26
CA GLN A 39 -13.91 4.48 -3.54
C GLN A 39 -13.82 5.55 -4.64
N PRO A 40 -12.84 5.45 -5.55
CA PRO A 40 -12.87 6.26 -6.76
C PRO A 40 -14.18 5.92 -7.52
N PRO A 41 -14.89 6.94 -8.05
CA PRO A 41 -16.10 6.69 -8.80
C PRO A 41 -15.79 5.82 -10.02
N GLY A 42 -16.63 4.81 -10.26
CA GLY A 42 -16.58 4.02 -11.48
C GLY A 42 -16.72 4.90 -12.73
N PRO A 43 -16.33 4.40 -13.92
CA PRO A 43 -16.47 5.15 -15.16
C PRO A 43 -17.93 5.54 -15.44
N SER A 44 -18.16 6.82 -15.74
CA SER A 44 -19.41 7.30 -16.35
C SER A 44 -19.45 6.94 -17.84
N GLY A 45 -20.62 7.07 -18.47
CA GLY A 45 -20.84 6.58 -19.85
C GLY A 45 -19.94 7.21 -20.93
N ASP A 46 -19.33 8.36 -20.64
CA ASP A 46 -18.38 9.07 -21.50
C ASP A 46 -16.90 8.74 -21.20
N GLN A 47 -16.63 7.96 -20.15
CA GLN A 47 -15.27 7.65 -19.69
C GLN A 47 -14.82 6.27 -20.16
N ALA A 48 -13.54 6.17 -20.54
CA ALA A 48 -12.94 4.89 -20.90
C ALA A 48 -12.89 3.95 -19.68
N TYR A 49 -13.41 2.74 -19.85
CA TYR A 49 -13.22 1.65 -18.87
C TYR A 49 -11.81 1.07 -18.94
N LEU A 50 -11.23 1.03 -20.15
CA LEU A 50 -9.89 0.51 -20.43
C LEU A 50 -9.18 1.45 -21.40
N ALA A 51 -7.94 1.82 -21.09
CA ALA A 51 -7.08 2.59 -21.97
C ALA A 51 -5.84 1.76 -22.35
N VAL A 52 -5.44 1.85 -23.62
CA VAL A 52 -4.23 1.19 -24.13
C VAL A 52 -3.38 2.22 -24.86
N SER A 53 -2.14 2.40 -24.43
CA SER A 53 -1.14 3.22 -25.10
C SER A 53 0.04 2.35 -25.55
N ARG A 54 0.64 2.67 -26.70
CA ARG A 54 1.75 1.89 -27.30
C ARG A 54 2.86 2.82 -27.74
N GLY A 55 4.11 2.41 -27.53
CA GLY A 55 5.30 3.20 -27.83
C GLY A 55 6.53 2.64 -27.11
N GLY A 56 7.71 3.13 -27.47
CA GLY A 56 8.99 2.68 -26.89
C GLY A 56 9.39 3.39 -25.59
N ASP A 57 8.80 4.55 -25.30
CA ASP A 57 9.04 5.29 -24.07
C ASP A 57 7.99 4.92 -23.02
N SER A 58 8.40 4.16 -22.00
CA SER A 58 7.55 3.70 -20.91
C SER A 58 6.87 4.85 -20.15
N ALA A 59 7.58 5.97 -19.92
CA ALA A 59 7.00 7.10 -19.19
C ALA A 59 5.93 7.80 -20.03
N ALA A 60 6.18 8.01 -21.33
CA ALA A 60 5.22 8.63 -22.23
C ALA A 60 3.94 7.79 -22.38
N ILE A 61 4.08 6.46 -22.56
CA ILE A 61 2.91 5.59 -22.71
C ILE A 61 2.10 5.48 -21.41
N THR A 62 2.74 5.49 -20.24
CA THR A 62 2.05 5.52 -18.95
C THR A 62 1.24 6.80 -18.79
N LYS A 63 1.83 7.97 -19.07
CA LYS A 63 1.11 9.27 -19.02
C LYS A 63 -0.09 9.27 -19.95
N ALA A 64 0.08 8.82 -21.19
CA ALA A 64 -1.00 8.77 -22.17
C ALA A 64 -2.13 7.81 -21.75
N ALA A 65 -1.79 6.64 -21.19
CA ALA A 65 -2.79 5.69 -20.69
C ALA A 65 -3.59 6.27 -19.52
N ILE A 66 -2.93 6.91 -18.55
CA ILE A 66 -3.62 7.55 -17.41
C ILE A 66 -4.47 8.74 -17.86
N ALA A 67 -3.98 9.57 -18.80
CA ALA A 67 -4.75 10.67 -19.36
C ALA A 67 -6.03 10.18 -20.05
N ALA A 68 -5.96 9.09 -20.82
CA ALA A 68 -7.13 8.50 -21.47
C ALA A 68 -8.17 7.93 -20.49
N LEU A 69 -7.80 7.62 -19.25
CA LEU A 69 -8.72 7.23 -18.17
C LEU A 69 -9.38 8.42 -17.45
N GLY A 70 -9.06 9.65 -17.87
CA GLY A 70 -9.54 10.89 -17.25
C GLY A 70 -8.53 11.58 -16.33
N GLY A 71 -7.25 11.22 -16.41
CA GLY A 71 -6.19 11.82 -15.61
C GLY A 71 -5.98 11.14 -14.25
N ILE A 72 -4.86 11.46 -13.60
CA ILE A 72 -4.51 10.86 -12.29
C ILE A 72 -5.38 11.43 -11.16
N GLU A 73 -5.85 12.67 -11.33
CA GLU A 73 -6.68 13.45 -10.40
C GLU A 73 -8.06 12.81 -10.17
N ARG A 74 -8.46 11.92 -11.08
CA ARG A 74 -9.61 11.05 -10.89
C ARG A 74 -9.45 10.15 -9.65
N PHE A 75 -8.24 9.64 -9.45
CA PHE A 75 -7.90 8.66 -8.42
C PHE A 75 -7.27 9.31 -7.20
N VAL A 76 -6.47 10.35 -7.39
CA VAL A 76 -5.68 11.02 -6.35
C VAL A 76 -6.18 12.44 -6.13
N ARG A 77 -6.40 12.82 -4.87
CA ARG A 77 -6.72 14.20 -4.47
C ARG A 77 -5.57 14.83 -3.73
N SER A 78 -5.57 16.17 -3.72
CA SER A 78 -4.65 16.95 -2.88
C SER A 78 -4.76 16.52 -1.42
N GLY A 79 -3.62 16.23 -0.80
CA GLY A 79 -3.52 15.79 0.59
C GLY A 79 -3.64 14.28 0.81
N ASP A 80 -3.95 13.49 -0.22
CA ASP A 80 -4.03 12.02 -0.10
C ASP A 80 -2.66 11.42 0.27
N GLU A 81 -2.67 10.37 1.07
CA GLU A 81 -1.51 9.48 1.21
C GLU A 81 -1.70 8.29 0.29
N VAL A 82 -0.86 8.20 -0.73
CA VAL A 82 -0.99 7.19 -1.77
C VAL A 82 0.00 6.06 -1.52
N ILE A 83 -0.44 4.82 -1.76
CA ILE A 83 0.45 3.67 -1.87
C ILE A 83 0.30 3.07 -3.28
N VAL A 84 1.41 2.98 -4.01
CA VAL A 84 1.47 2.31 -5.30
C VAL A 84 1.99 0.91 -5.06
N LYS A 85 1.22 -0.10 -5.49
CA LYS A 85 1.58 -1.51 -5.34
C LYS A 85 1.93 -2.12 -6.70
N PRO A 86 3.16 -1.91 -7.22
CA PRO A 86 3.58 -2.58 -8.44
C PRO A 86 3.76 -4.09 -8.18
N ASN A 87 4.21 -4.80 -9.20
CA ASN A 87 4.69 -6.18 -9.08
C ASN A 87 6.22 -6.15 -9.06
N ILE A 88 6.84 -6.47 -7.92
CA ILE A 88 8.29 -6.54 -7.63
C ILE A 88 8.60 -7.97 -7.15
N CYS A 89 9.00 -8.84 -8.08
CA CYS A 89 8.90 -10.29 -7.84
C CYS A 89 10.09 -10.91 -7.11
N VAL A 90 11.31 -10.58 -7.51
CA VAL A 90 12.51 -11.35 -7.17
C VAL A 90 13.74 -10.44 -7.06
N ASP A 91 14.74 -10.87 -6.30
CA ASP A 91 16.03 -10.18 -6.13
C ASP A 91 17.18 -10.82 -6.93
N TYR A 92 16.89 -11.80 -7.78
CA TYR A 92 17.88 -12.51 -8.60
C TYR A 92 17.73 -12.25 -10.11
N HIS A 93 16.82 -11.38 -10.51
CA HIS A 93 16.69 -10.92 -11.90
C HIS A 93 16.63 -9.40 -11.99
N PRO A 94 17.41 -8.79 -12.89
CA PRO A 94 17.36 -7.35 -13.13
C PRO A 94 16.11 -6.99 -13.95
N PRO A 95 15.72 -5.70 -14.02
CA PRO A 95 14.46 -5.28 -14.65
C PRO A 95 14.34 -5.65 -16.14
N GLU A 96 15.44 -5.86 -16.86
CA GLU A 96 15.47 -6.28 -18.27
C GLU A 96 14.86 -7.66 -18.49
N TYR A 97 14.81 -8.50 -17.44
CA TYR A 97 14.17 -9.82 -17.51
C TYR A 97 12.62 -9.72 -17.54
N ALA A 98 12.06 -8.55 -17.23
CA ALA A 98 10.62 -8.28 -17.23
C ALA A 98 9.77 -9.19 -16.30
N ALA A 99 10.39 -9.79 -15.28
CA ALA A 99 9.65 -10.46 -14.20
C ALA A 99 8.99 -9.44 -13.24
N THR A 100 9.57 -8.25 -13.13
CA THR A 100 9.12 -7.13 -12.30
C THR A 100 8.60 -6.00 -13.21
N THR A 101 7.75 -5.14 -12.67
CA THR A 101 7.25 -3.94 -13.36
C THR A 101 8.41 -3.03 -13.77
N ASN A 102 8.34 -2.44 -14.97
CA ASN A 102 9.37 -1.51 -15.43
C ASN A 102 9.49 -0.31 -14.45
N PRO A 103 10.71 0.02 -13.95
CA PRO A 103 10.90 1.11 -12.98
C PRO A 103 10.40 2.48 -13.46
N ALA A 104 10.52 2.79 -14.76
CA ALA A 104 10.05 4.06 -15.32
C ALA A 104 8.51 4.20 -15.24
N VAL A 105 7.77 3.08 -15.32
CA VAL A 105 6.31 3.09 -15.14
C VAL A 105 5.98 3.47 -13.69
N VAL A 106 6.66 2.86 -12.72
CA VAL A 106 6.44 3.12 -11.29
C VAL A 106 6.79 4.57 -10.94
N ALA A 107 7.96 5.04 -11.35
CA ALA A 107 8.39 6.43 -11.15
C ALA A 107 7.41 7.43 -11.77
N THR A 108 6.91 7.14 -12.99
CA THR A 108 5.91 7.99 -13.65
C THR A 108 4.62 8.09 -12.84
N LEU A 109 4.14 6.98 -12.28
CA LEU A 109 2.96 6.99 -11.42
C LEU A 109 3.21 7.79 -10.13
N VAL A 110 4.38 7.64 -9.51
CA VAL A 110 4.78 8.43 -8.32
C VAL A 110 4.74 9.93 -8.64
N THR A 111 5.39 10.35 -9.73
CA THR A 111 5.40 11.75 -10.17
C THR A 111 3.99 12.28 -10.45
N LEU A 112 3.12 11.50 -11.11
CA LEU A 112 1.75 11.89 -11.39
C LEU A 112 0.95 12.07 -10.08
N CYS A 113 1.07 11.13 -9.14
CA CYS A 113 0.38 11.22 -7.85
C CYS A 113 0.83 12.44 -7.04
N LEU A 114 2.14 12.71 -6.95
CA LEU A 114 2.67 13.91 -6.29
C LEU A 114 2.23 15.18 -7.01
N GLY A 115 2.26 15.19 -8.35
CA GLY A 115 1.78 16.31 -9.18
C GLY A 115 0.29 16.63 -8.99
N ALA A 116 -0.54 15.62 -8.66
CA ALA A 116 -1.94 15.79 -8.29
C ALA A 116 -2.14 16.34 -6.86
N GLY A 117 -1.06 16.55 -6.11
CA GLY A 117 -1.06 17.10 -4.76
C GLY A 117 -1.10 16.06 -3.65
N ALA A 118 -0.80 14.78 -3.91
CA ALA A 118 -0.66 13.80 -2.84
C ALA A 118 0.33 14.30 -1.78
N ARG A 119 -0.01 14.12 -0.50
CA ARG A 119 0.85 14.50 0.62
C ARG A 119 2.15 13.68 0.63
N ARG A 120 2.03 12.39 0.34
CA ARG A 120 3.14 11.45 0.18
C ARG A 120 2.72 10.30 -0.71
N VAL A 121 3.69 9.71 -1.40
CA VAL A 121 3.49 8.51 -2.22
C VAL A 121 4.50 7.46 -1.78
N ARG A 122 3.99 6.33 -1.31
CA ARG A 122 4.80 5.18 -0.91
C ARG A 122 4.68 4.07 -1.94
N VAL A 123 5.72 3.27 -2.10
CA VAL A 123 5.74 2.13 -3.01
C VAL A 123 6.10 0.88 -2.24
N MET A 124 5.32 -0.18 -2.38
CA MET A 124 5.60 -1.46 -1.76
C MET A 124 5.11 -2.63 -2.58
N ASP A 125 5.72 -3.77 -2.35
CA ASP A 125 5.19 -5.06 -2.73
C ASP A 125 5.64 -6.12 -1.73
N THR A 126 5.15 -7.34 -1.87
CA THR A 126 5.66 -8.49 -1.12
C THR A 126 6.31 -9.45 -2.11
N PRO A 127 7.64 -9.36 -2.31
CA PRO A 127 8.31 -10.19 -3.30
C PRO A 127 8.16 -11.68 -3.03
N PHE A 128 8.15 -12.44 -4.11
CA PHE A 128 8.11 -13.89 -4.07
C PHE A 128 9.49 -14.49 -3.75
N GLY A 129 10.57 -13.86 -4.23
CA GLY A 129 11.95 -14.29 -3.99
C GLY A 129 12.79 -13.17 -3.38
N GLY A 130 13.59 -13.51 -2.37
CA GLY A 130 14.42 -12.54 -1.65
C GLY A 130 13.69 -11.85 -0.51
N THR A 131 14.23 -10.70 -0.08
CA THR A 131 13.54 -9.79 0.85
C THR A 131 12.97 -8.59 0.08
N PRO A 132 11.98 -7.85 0.64
CA PRO A 132 11.53 -6.59 0.07
C PRO A 132 12.69 -5.66 -0.31
N GLU A 133 13.61 -5.44 0.61
CA GLU A 133 14.75 -4.54 0.41
C GLU A 133 15.66 -4.99 -0.75
N SER A 134 16.00 -6.28 -0.83
CA SER A 134 16.86 -6.77 -1.91
C SER A 134 16.15 -6.71 -3.27
N ALA A 135 14.87 -7.06 -3.34
CA ALA A 135 14.10 -7.01 -4.58
C ALA A 135 13.85 -5.57 -5.05
N TYR A 136 13.60 -4.64 -4.12
CA TYR A 136 13.41 -3.22 -4.43
C TYR A 136 14.68 -2.60 -5.04
N ALA A 137 15.84 -2.94 -4.48
CA ALA A 137 17.14 -2.51 -4.99
C ALA A 137 17.46 -3.13 -6.35
N VAL A 138 17.39 -4.47 -6.48
CA VAL A 138 17.77 -5.18 -7.71
C VAL A 138 16.85 -4.86 -8.89
N SER A 139 15.57 -4.60 -8.63
CA SER A 139 14.64 -4.18 -9.69
C SER A 139 14.91 -2.76 -10.21
N GLY A 140 15.71 -1.95 -9.51
CA GLY A 140 15.88 -0.52 -9.80
C GLY A 140 14.65 0.33 -9.48
N ILE A 141 13.59 -0.25 -8.90
CA ILE A 141 12.38 0.49 -8.52
C ILE A 141 12.67 1.41 -7.34
N GLU A 142 13.47 0.99 -6.36
CA GLU A 142 13.83 1.83 -5.22
C GLU A 142 14.45 3.16 -5.68
N GLU A 143 15.48 3.08 -6.50
CA GLU A 143 16.17 4.26 -7.04
C GLU A 143 15.20 5.15 -7.84
N ALA A 144 14.39 4.55 -8.71
CA ALA A 144 13.45 5.28 -9.55
C ALA A 144 12.34 5.98 -8.73
N VAL A 145 11.85 5.35 -7.66
CA VAL A 145 10.84 5.91 -6.76
C VAL A 145 11.42 7.07 -5.96
N GLN A 146 12.61 6.90 -5.39
CA GLN A 146 13.29 7.95 -4.62
C GLN A 146 13.62 9.15 -5.50
N ALA A 147 14.12 8.93 -6.72
CA ALA A 147 14.38 9.99 -7.70
C ALA A 147 13.10 10.75 -8.11
N ALA A 148 11.95 10.08 -8.13
CA ALA A 148 10.65 10.70 -8.39
C ALA A 148 10.05 11.45 -7.17
N GLY A 149 10.71 11.40 -6.00
CA GLY A 149 10.25 12.02 -4.75
C GLY A 149 9.31 11.16 -3.92
N GLY A 150 9.19 9.87 -4.22
CA GLY A 150 8.45 8.91 -3.42
C GLY A 150 9.32 8.20 -2.37
N GLU A 151 8.68 7.36 -1.56
CA GLU A 151 9.32 6.58 -0.51
C GLU A 151 9.05 5.08 -0.72
N MET A 152 10.01 4.21 -0.39
CA MET A 152 9.74 2.77 -0.29
C MET A 152 9.11 2.45 1.06
N GLU A 153 8.09 1.59 1.06
CA GLU A 153 7.53 0.99 2.26
C GLU A 153 7.92 -0.49 2.31
N VAL A 154 8.59 -0.85 3.40
CA VAL A 154 9.16 -2.18 3.68
C VAL A 154 8.36 -2.82 4.81
#